data_AF-A0A926T5L5-F1
#
_entry.id   AF-A0A926T5L5-F1
#
_cell.length_a   1.000
_cell.length_b   1.000
_cell.length_c   1.000
_cell.angle_alpha   90.00
_cell.angle_beta   90.00
_cell.angle_gamma   90.00
#
_symmetry.space_group_name_H-M   'P 1'
#
loop_
_entity.id
_entity.type
_entity.pdbx_description
1 polymer ?
#
loop_
_entity_poly.entity_id
_entity_poly.type
_entity_poly.pdbx_seq_one_letter_code
_entity_poly.pdbx_strand_id
1 'polypeptide(L)'
;MAETQSALRPFGHMAENVVLLEHSVTAPVCEGMNAVLASFQALYLQYQKHHFVVEGAEFYSLHNFFQESYDEVQEHVHELGERLNGLGGIPAASFSKLAELCCFTPEPDGVYTCRQMVEHDLEAEQAMIGLIRRQAGQAESLGDRATRYLYETILLKTEERAYHLAHFLAPDTLVVFR
;
A
#
# COMPACT_ATOMS: atom_id res chain seq x y z
N MET A 1 9.46 39.12 13.16
CA MET A 1 9.83 38.87 11.75
C MET A 1 9.67 37.38 11.55
N ALA A 2 8.78 36.95 10.65
CA ALA A 2 8.55 35.53 10.41
C ALA A 2 9.85 34.91 9.90
N GLU A 3 10.37 33.91 10.61
CA GLU A 3 11.60 33.21 10.24
C GLU A 3 11.40 32.51 8.89
N THR A 4 12.32 32.79 7.97
CA THR A 4 12.39 32.22 6.63
C THR A 4 12.91 30.77 6.69
N GLN A 5 12.21 29.88 7.40
CA GLN A 5 12.44 28.44 7.25
C GLN A 5 11.54 27.89 6.13
N SER A 6 12.14 27.13 5.21
CA SER A 6 11.48 26.61 4.01
C SER A 6 10.40 25.55 4.29
N ALA A 7 10.33 24.99 5.51
CA ALA A 7 9.25 24.14 5.97
C ALA A 7 8.99 24.36 7.47
N LEU A 8 7.73 24.49 7.88
CA LEU A 8 7.33 24.65 9.29
C LEU A 8 7.66 23.41 10.14
N ARG A 9 7.57 22.21 9.53
CA ARG A 9 7.99 20.93 10.11
C ARG A 9 8.66 20.10 9.01
N PRO A 10 9.94 19.70 9.15
CA PRO A 10 10.60 18.86 8.15
C PRO A 10 10.09 17.41 8.21
N PHE A 11 10.20 16.66 7.11
CA PHE A 11 9.88 15.22 7.09
C PHE A 11 10.69 14.48 8.17
N GLY A 12 10.03 13.54 8.86
CA GLY A 12 10.59 12.84 10.03
C GLY A 12 10.46 13.60 11.35
N HIS A 13 10.06 14.88 11.34
CA HIS A 13 9.64 15.55 12.57
C HIS A 13 8.32 14.96 13.07
N MET A 14 8.28 14.68 14.38
CA MET A 14 7.11 14.20 15.10
C MET A 14 6.57 15.30 16.00
N ALA A 15 5.32 15.70 15.79
CA ALA A 15 4.63 16.63 16.65
C ALA A 15 3.89 15.91 17.80
N GLU A 16 3.53 16.69 18.82
CA GLU A 16 2.60 16.22 19.86
C GLU A 16 1.25 15.83 19.24
N ASN A 17 0.67 14.75 19.77
CA ASN A 17 -0.62 14.26 19.32
C ASN A 17 -1.69 14.45 20.40
N VAL A 18 -2.91 14.73 19.97
CA VAL A 18 -4.05 14.97 20.88
C VAL A 18 -4.64 13.68 21.46
N VAL A 19 -4.19 12.52 20.97
CA VAL A 19 -4.64 11.20 21.43
C VAL A 19 -3.78 10.62 22.55
N LEU A 20 -2.84 11.41 23.08
CA LEU A 20 -2.05 11.15 24.29
C LEU A 20 -1.16 9.89 24.21
N LEU A 21 -0.74 9.51 23.00
CA LEU A 21 0.29 8.49 22.83
C LEU A 21 1.67 9.13 23.01
N GLU A 22 2.54 8.49 23.77
CA GLU A 22 3.90 8.97 23.97
C GLU A 22 4.70 8.96 22.66
N HIS A 23 5.68 9.84 22.55
CA HIS A 23 6.60 9.87 21.40
C HIS A 23 7.35 8.53 21.20
N SER A 24 7.60 7.79 22.28
CA SER A 24 8.17 6.43 22.27
C SER A 24 7.30 5.42 21.49
N VAL A 25 5.99 5.70 21.37
CA VAL A 25 5.01 4.91 20.60
C VAL A 25 4.85 5.49 19.21
N THR A 26 4.58 6.79 19.08
CA THR A 26 4.20 7.37 17.78
C THR A 26 5.34 7.42 16.78
N ALA A 27 6.57 7.67 17.21
CA ALA A 27 7.71 7.74 16.29
C ALA A 27 7.95 6.44 15.51
N PRO A 28 8.13 5.25 16.15
CA PRO A 28 8.30 4.01 15.41
C PRO A 28 7.06 3.61 14.61
N VAL A 29 5.85 3.85 15.14
CA VAL A 29 4.60 3.56 14.41
C VAL A 29 4.49 4.38 13.13
N CYS A 30 4.75 5.68 13.18
CA CYS A 30 4.70 6.56 12.02
C CYS A 30 5.80 6.27 10.99
N GLU A 31 7.00 5.89 11.45
CA GLU A 31 8.08 5.44 10.56
C GLU A 31 7.66 4.20 9.75
N GLY A 32 7.15 3.18 10.44
CA GLY A 32 6.64 1.97 9.81
C GLY A 32 5.43 2.22 8.91
N MET A 33 4.52 3.10 9.33
CA MET A 33 3.34 3.48 8.56
C MET A 33 3.69 4.19 7.25
N ASN A 34 4.74 5.00 7.23
CA ASN A 34 5.24 5.62 6.01
C ASN A 34 5.74 4.58 4.99
N ALA A 35 6.30 3.46 5.43
CA ALA A 35 6.65 2.35 4.54
C ALA A 35 5.40 1.66 3.96
N VAL A 36 4.36 1.45 4.77
CA VAL A 36 3.08 0.88 4.29
C VAL A 36 2.41 1.82 3.28
N LEU A 37 2.32 3.11 3.60
CA LEU A 37 1.75 4.14 2.74
C LEU A 37 2.51 4.23 1.40
N ALA A 38 3.84 4.26 1.45
CA ALA A 38 4.67 4.35 0.25
C ALA A 38 4.49 3.12 -0.67
N SER A 39 4.38 1.95 -0.07
CA SER A 39 4.20 0.71 -0.82
C SER A 39 2.80 0.61 -1.43
N PHE A 40 1.75 1.06 -0.73
CA PHE A 40 0.42 1.16 -1.35
C PHE A 40 0.35 2.22 -2.46
N GLN A 41 1.06 3.35 -2.35
CA GLN A 41 1.17 4.31 -3.45
C GLN A 41 1.79 3.68 -4.70
N ALA A 42 2.83 2.86 -4.54
CA ALA A 42 3.42 2.12 -5.65
C ALA A 42 2.44 1.10 -6.24
N LEU A 43 1.70 0.37 -5.38
CA LEU A 43 0.72 -0.64 -5.81
C LEU A 43 -0.47 -0.02 -6.54
N TYR A 44 -0.94 1.16 -6.10
CA TYR A 44 -1.95 1.96 -6.79
C TYR A 44 -1.51 2.26 -8.24
N LEU A 45 -0.28 2.76 -8.42
CA LEU A 45 0.24 3.08 -9.76
C LEU A 45 0.39 1.83 -10.63
N GLN A 46 0.81 0.71 -10.05
CA GLN A 46 0.95 -0.56 -10.77
C GLN A 46 -0.40 -1.10 -11.25
N TYR A 47 -1.41 -1.17 -10.38
CA TYR A 47 -2.76 -1.57 -10.78
C TYR A 47 -3.35 -0.61 -11.82
N GLN A 48 -3.13 0.69 -11.68
CA GLN A 48 -3.61 1.67 -12.65
C GLN A 48 -2.97 1.45 -14.03
N LYS A 49 -1.66 1.20 -14.07
CA LYS A 49 -0.95 0.82 -15.30
C LYS A 49 -1.59 -0.43 -15.91
N HIS A 50 -1.75 -1.51 -15.14
CA HIS A 50 -2.33 -2.76 -15.63
C HIS A 50 -3.77 -2.59 -16.13
N HIS A 51 -4.58 -1.80 -15.43
CA HIS A 51 -5.92 -1.40 -15.88
C HIS A 51 -5.91 -0.72 -17.25
N PHE A 52 -4.96 0.18 -17.50
CA PHE A 52 -4.86 0.90 -18.77
C PHE A 52 -4.42 0.04 -19.95
N VAL A 53 -3.54 -0.94 -19.71
CA VAL A 53 -2.85 -1.64 -20.80
C VAL A 53 -3.29 -3.09 -20.99
N VAL A 54 -4.16 -3.63 -20.14
CA VAL A 54 -4.60 -5.02 -20.25
C VAL A 54 -5.41 -5.25 -21.53
N GLU A 55 -5.03 -6.29 -22.26
CA GLU A 55 -5.65 -6.74 -23.50
C GLU A 55 -5.81 -8.27 -23.48
N GLY A 56 -6.48 -8.83 -24.49
CA GLY A 56 -6.67 -10.29 -24.63
C GLY A 56 -8.11 -10.75 -24.39
N ALA A 57 -8.31 -12.06 -24.30
CA ALA A 57 -9.64 -12.66 -24.22
C ALA A 57 -10.37 -12.32 -22.90
N GLU A 58 -9.61 -12.14 -21.82
CA GLU A 58 -10.10 -11.84 -20.47
C GLU A 58 -10.06 -10.34 -20.13
N PHE A 59 -9.75 -9.46 -21.09
CA PHE A 59 -9.39 -8.06 -20.82
C PHE A 59 -10.40 -7.33 -19.94
N TYR A 60 -11.71 -7.51 -20.20
CA TYR A 60 -12.74 -6.76 -19.49
C TYR A 60 -12.84 -7.15 -18.01
N SER A 61 -12.66 -8.44 -17.70
CA SER A 61 -12.68 -8.92 -16.32
C SER A 61 -11.46 -8.41 -15.55
N LEU A 62 -10.28 -8.49 -16.16
CA LEU A 62 -9.04 -8.02 -15.53
C LEU A 62 -9.02 -6.49 -15.41
N HIS A 63 -9.50 -5.77 -16.44
CA HIS A 63 -9.62 -4.31 -16.43
C HIS A 63 -10.46 -3.82 -15.25
N ASN A 64 -11.64 -4.42 -15.02
CA ASN A 64 -12.49 -4.07 -13.89
C ASN A 64 -11.83 -4.45 -12.55
N PHE A 65 -11.22 -5.64 -12.47
CA PHE A 65 -10.53 -6.09 -11.26
C PHE A 65 -9.38 -5.14 -10.86
N PHE A 66 -8.56 -4.72 -11.83
CA PHE A 66 -7.47 -3.76 -11.57
C PHE A 66 -8.01 -2.40 -11.14
N GLN A 67 -9.15 -1.96 -11.66
CA GLN A 67 -9.82 -0.74 -11.20
C GLN A 67 -10.29 -0.83 -9.76
N GLU A 68 -11.08 -1.86 -9.45
CA GLU A 68 -11.57 -2.11 -8.10
C GLU A 68 -10.39 -2.19 -7.11
N SER A 69 -9.28 -2.80 -7.53
CA SER A 69 -8.07 -2.92 -6.71
C SER A 69 -7.38 -1.58 -6.48
N TYR A 70 -7.17 -0.75 -7.50
CA TYR A 70 -6.54 0.56 -7.28
C TYR A 70 -7.44 1.52 -6.49
N ASP A 71 -8.77 1.45 -6.67
CA ASP A 71 -9.72 2.26 -5.91
C ASP A 71 -9.66 1.90 -4.42
N GLU A 72 -9.62 0.61 -4.09
CA GLU A 72 -9.49 0.15 -2.70
C GLU A 72 -8.12 0.49 -2.10
N VAL A 73 -7.03 0.34 -2.86
CA VAL A 73 -5.68 0.72 -2.43
C VAL A 73 -5.57 2.24 -2.19
N GLN A 74 -6.23 3.07 -3.00
CA GLN A 74 -6.27 4.50 -2.80
C GLN A 74 -6.92 4.88 -1.45
N GLU A 75 -7.97 4.17 -1.04
CA GLU A 75 -8.59 4.36 0.28
C GLU A 75 -7.62 3.96 1.40
N HIS A 76 -6.91 2.84 1.27
CA HIS A 76 -5.89 2.45 2.27
C HIS A 76 -4.81 3.54 2.44
N VAL A 77 -4.36 4.15 1.34
CA VAL A 77 -3.42 5.29 1.39
C VAL A 77 -4.00 6.47 2.16
N HIS A 78 -5.29 6.78 1.96
CA HIS A 78 -5.97 7.86 2.66
C HIS A 78 -6.04 7.60 4.17
N GLU A 79 -6.54 6.43 4.57
CA GLU A 79 -6.67 6.06 5.98
C GLU A 79 -5.31 6.06 6.71
N LEU A 80 -4.26 5.54 6.05
CA LEU A 80 -2.89 5.55 6.58
C LEU A 80 -2.35 6.97 6.69
N GLY A 81 -2.55 7.83 5.68
CA GLY A 81 -2.09 9.21 5.69
C GLY A 81 -2.71 10.03 6.80
N GLU A 82 -4.04 9.92 6.98
CA GLU A 82 -4.76 10.59 8.06
C GLU A 82 -4.34 10.08 9.43
N ARG A 83 -4.21 8.75 9.60
CA ARG A 83 -3.74 8.17 10.87
C ARG A 83 -2.33 8.65 11.20
N LEU A 84 -1.42 8.62 10.24
CA LEU A 84 -0.02 9.05 10.40
C LEU A 84 0.05 10.52 10.83
N ASN A 85 -0.68 11.40 10.13
CA ASN A 85 -0.74 12.82 10.47
C ASN A 85 -1.37 13.04 11.86
N GLY A 86 -2.44 12.32 12.19
CA GLY A 86 -3.10 12.38 13.50
C GLY A 86 -2.21 11.95 14.68
N LEU A 87 -1.25 11.05 14.43
CA LEU A 87 -0.22 10.64 15.38
C LEU A 87 0.97 11.62 15.47
N GLY A 88 0.93 12.72 14.71
CA GLY A 88 1.93 13.78 14.71
C GLY A 88 3.04 13.60 13.67
N GLY A 89 3.01 12.54 12.86
CA GLY A 89 3.97 12.34 11.78
C GLY A 89 3.63 13.14 10.52
N ILE A 90 4.48 13.01 9.50
CA ILE A 90 4.27 13.63 8.18
C ILE A 90 4.29 12.53 7.11
N PRO A 91 3.22 12.38 6.31
CA PRO A 91 3.17 11.38 5.25
C PRO A 91 4.23 11.65 4.17
N ALA A 92 4.87 10.58 3.69
CA ALA A 92 5.72 10.65 2.51
C ALA A 92 4.88 10.98 1.27
N ALA A 93 5.43 11.82 0.38
CA ALA A 93 4.69 12.30 -0.80
C ALA A 93 5.52 12.37 -2.08
N SER A 94 6.81 12.73 -2.00
CA SER A 94 7.64 12.81 -3.21
C SER A 94 7.93 11.43 -3.77
N PHE A 95 7.92 11.28 -5.10
CA PHE A 95 8.23 10.01 -5.77
C PHE A 95 9.54 9.39 -5.29
N SER A 96 10.59 10.20 -5.08
CA SER A 96 11.88 9.72 -4.55
C SER A 96 11.77 9.08 -3.17
N LYS A 97 10.98 9.68 -2.26
CA LYS A 97 10.80 9.17 -0.90
C LYS A 97 9.87 7.96 -0.89
N LEU A 98 8.83 7.96 -1.71
CA LEU A 98 7.94 6.82 -1.87
C LEU A 98 8.73 5.60 -2.41
N ALA A 99 9.56 5.80 -3.44
CA ALA A 99 10.41 4.75 -3.99
C ALA A 99 11.44 4.22 -2.98
N GLU A 100 12.03 5.09 -2.16
CA GLU A 100 12.97 4.71 -1.09
C GLU A 100 12.33 3.80 -0.03
N LEU A 101 11.05 4.05 0.29
CA LEU A 101 10.34 3.37 1.38
C LEU A 101 9.54 2.14 0.93
N CYS A 102 9.33 1.95 -0.37
CA CYS A 102 8.54 0.87 -0.93
C CYS A 102 9.14 -0.50 -0.59
N CYS A 103 8.31 -1.45 -0.16
CA CYS A 103 8.76 -2.78 0.27
C CYS A 103 8.87 -3.82 -0.84
N PHE A 104 8.57 -3.44 -2.08
CA PHE A 104 8.69 -4.27 -3.27
C PHE A 104 9.21 -3.44 -4.45
N THR A 105 9.60 -4.11 -5.53
CA THR A 105 10.02 -3.47 -6.77
C THR A 105 8.82 -3.40 -7.72
N PRO A 106 8.33 -2.20 -8.08
CA PRO A 106 7.23 -2.08 -9.04
C PRO A 106 7.61 -2.59 -10.44
N GLU A 107 6.63 -3.06 -11.21
CA GLU A 107 6.83 -3.49 -12.60
C GLU A 107 7.46 -2.36 -13.43
N PRO A 108 8.59 -2.59 -14.14
CA PRO A 108 9.23 -1.56 -14.96
C PRO A 108 8.32 -1.00 -16.07
N ASP A 109 8.69 0.14 -16.64
CA ASP A 109 7.97 0.72 -17.78
C ASP A 109 7.88 -0.25 -18.96
N GLY A 110 6.71 -0.31 -19.60
CA GLY A 110 6.42 -1.22 -20.71
C GLY A 110 5.07 -1.92 -20.53
N VAL A 111 4.72 -2.77 -21.49
CA VAL A 111 3.51 -3.61 -21.46
C VAL A 111 3.96 -5.06 -21.45
N TYR A 112 3.46 -5.82 -20.48
CA TYR A 112 3.76 -7.22 -20.27
C TYR A 112 2.54 -8.09 -20.62
N THR A 113 2.68 -9.41 -20.53
CA THR A 113 1.51 -10.29 -20.71
C THR A 113 0.57 -10.16 -19.51
N CYS A 114 -0.74 -10.38 -19.72
CA CYS A 114 -1.73 -10.35 -18.62
C CYS A 114 -1.33 -11.28 -17.47
N ARG A 115 -0.73 -12.44 -17.77
CA ARG A 115 -0.22 -13.36 -16.75
C ARG A 115 0.90 -12.75 -15.91
N GLN A 116 1.88 -12.11 -16.55
CA GLN A 116 2.98 -11.46 -15.85
C GLN A 116 2.50 -10.29 -14.99
N MET A 117 1.55 -9.49 -15.47
CA MET A 117 0.94 -8.41 -14.69
C MET A 117 0.32 -8.96 -13.40
N VAL A 118 -0.49 -10.01 -13.51
CA VAL A 118 -1.13 -10.66 -12.36
C VAL A 118 -0.10 -11.30 -11.41
N GLU A 119 0.99 -11.87 -11.95
CA GLU A 119 2.10 -12.40 -11.14
C GLU A 119 2.81 -11.28 -10.36
N HIS A 120 3.13 -10.15 -11.00
CA HIS A 120 3.76 -9.00 -10.34
C HIS A 120 2.84 -8.36 -9.28
N ASP A 121 1.54 -8.27 -9.55
CA ASP A 121 0.57 -7.79 -8.57
C ASP A 121 0.50 -8.74 -7.37
N LEU A 122 0.52 -10.06 -7.59
CA LEU A 122 0.50 -11.04 -6.50
C LEU A 122 1.75 -10.95 -5.63
N GLU A 123 2.93 -10.81 -6.24
CA GLU A 123 4.19 -10.61 -5.51
C GLU A 123 4.16 -9.34 -4.66
N ALA A 124 3.62 -8.25 -5.21
CA ALA A 124 3.47 -6.99 -4.48
C ALA A 124 2.48 -7.11 -3.30
N GLU A 125 1.31 -7.72 -3.50
CA GLU A 125 0.34 -7.97 -2.42
C GLU A 125 0.94 -8.86 -1.33
N GLN A 126 1.72 -9.88 -1.68
CA GLN A 126 2.41 -10.74 -0.71
C GLN A 126 3.46 -9.97 0.11
N ALA A 127 4.21 -9.07 -0.54
CA ALA A 127 5.14 -8.18 0.16
C ALA A 127 4.41 -7.25 1.14
N MET A 128 3.27 -6.69 0.71
CA MET A 128 2.39 -5.86 1.55
C MET A 128 1.83 -6.62 2.75
N ILE A 129 1.30 -7.82 2.54
CA ILE A 129 0.83 -8.72 3.62
C ILE A 129 1.93 -8.92 4.66
N GLY A 130 3.15 -9.22 4.20
CA GLY A 130 4.31 -9.38 5.09
C GLY A 130 4.64 -8.12 5.88
N LEU A 131 4.62 -6.95 5.25
CA LEU A 131 4.85 -5.67 5.90
C LEU A 131 3.77 -5.33 6.92
N ILE A 132 2.49 -5.41 6.54
CA ILE A 132 1.34 -5.06 7.38
C ILE A 132 1.31 -5.94 8.63
N ARG A 133 1.55 -7.26 8.51
CA ARG A 133 1.63 -8.15 9.68
C ARG A 133 2.71 -7.73 10.68
N ARG A 134 3.88 -7.31 10.20
CA ARG A 134 4.96 -6.80 11.08
C ARG A 134 4.55 -5.50 11.76
N GLN A 135 3.96 -4.56 11.01
CA GLN A 135 3.54 -3.26 11.54
C GLN A 135 2.38 -3.35 12.52
N ALA A 136 1.41 -4.25 12.27
CA ALA A 136 0.35 -4.58 13.22
C ALA A 136 0.91 -5.13 14.53
N GLY A 137 1.89 -6.05 14.47
CA GLY A 137 2.58 -6.58 15.63
C GLY A 137 3.35 -5.50 16.42
N GLN A 138 4.03 -4.58 15.72
CA GLN A 138 4.73 -3.47 16.36
C GLN A 138 3.74 -2.53 17.07
N ALA A 139 2.66 -2.12 16.40
CA ALA A 139 1.63 -1.26 16.98
C ALA A 139 1.00 -1.90 18.24
N GLU A 140 0.71 -3.20 18.22
CA GLU A 140 0.23 -3.93 19.41
C GLU A 140 1.27 -3.90 20.55
N SER A 141 2.54 -4.18 20.25
CA SER A 141 3.60 -4.23 21.26
C SER A 141 3.83 -2.88 21.95
N LEU A 142 3.52 -1.79 21.27
CA LEU A 142 3.62 -0.42 21.77
C LEU A 142 2.30 0.10 22.37
N GLY A 143 1.24 -0.72 22.35
CA GLY A 143 -0.06 -0.37 22.91
C GLY A 143 -0.96 0.49 22.01
N ASP A 144 -0.58 0.77 20.76
CA ASP A 144 -1.41 1.49 19.79
C ASP A 144 -2.40 0.53 19.10
N ARG A 145 -3.44 0.17 19.85
CA ARG A 145 -4.48 -0.78 19.40
C ARG A 145 -5.32 -0.25 18.24
N ALA A 146 -5.48 1.07 18.12
CA ALA A 146 -6.26 1.67 17.03
C ALA A 146 -5.51 1.55 15.71
N THR A 147 -4.20 1.82 15.70
CA THR A 147 -3.36 1.60 14.51
C THR A 147 -3.27 0.12 14.15
N ARG A 148 -3.13 -0.77 15.13
CA ARG A 148 -3.20 -2.22 14.87
C ARG A 148 -4.51 -2.60 14.20
N TYR A 149 -5.65 -2.14 14.72
CA TYR A 149 -6.97 -2.45 14.17
C TYR A 149 -7.12 -1.96 12.71
N LEU A 150 -6.62 -0.75 12.42
CA LEU A 150 -6.53 -0.24 11.05
C LEU A 150 -5.73 -1.20 10.16
N TYR A 151 -4.53 -1.59 10.58
CA TYR A 151 -3.70 -2.53 9.83
C TYR A 151 -4.38 -3.89 9.61
N GLU A 152 -5.06 -4.44 10.62
CA GLU A 152 -5.77 -5.72 10.48
C GLU A 152 -6.96 -5.61 9.50
N THR A 153 -7.65 -4.48 9.47
CA THR A 153 -8.72 -4.20 8.50
C THR A 153 -8.18 -4.16 7.08
N ILE A 154 -7.09 -3.42 6.87
CA ILE A 154 -6.39 -3.34 5.58
C ILE A 154 -5.80 -4.70 5.17
N LEU A 155 -5.30 -5.48 6.15
CA LEU A 155 -4.70 -6.79 5.91
C LEU A 155 -5.73 -7.76 5.31
N LEU A 156 -6.95 -7.80 5.84
CA LEU A 156 -8.01 -8.67 5.32
C LEU A 156 -8.28 -8.40 3.83
N LYS A 157 -8.31 -7.13 3.44
CA LYS A 157 -8.51 -6.70 2.06
C LYS A 157 -7.32 -7.04 1.15
N THR A 158 -6.11 -6.83 1.67
CA THR A 158 -4.86 -7.20 0.98
C THR A 158 -4.77 -8.71 0.74
N GLU A 159 -5.16 -9.52 1.72
CA GLU A 159 -5.23 -10.98 1.56
C GLU A 159 -6.30 -11.40 0.55
N GLU A 160 -7.47 -10.77 0.54
CA GLU A 160 -8.54 -11.01 -0.43
C GLU A 160 -8.07 -10.76 -1.88
N ARG A 161 -7.40 -9.62 -2.14
CA ARG A 161 -6.83 -9.33 -3.46
C ARG A 161 -5.77 -10.37 -3.87
N ALA A 162 -4.90 -10.78 -2.95
CA ALA A 162 -3.92 -11.83 -3.21
C ALA A 162 -4.58 -13.18 -3.58
N TYR A 163 -5.69 -13.56 -2.94
CA TYR A 163 -6.42 -14.77 -3.28
C TYR A 163 -7.04 -14.69 -4.69
N HIS A 164 -7.62 -13.54 -5.05
CA HIS A 164 -8.19 -13.33 -6.38
C HIS A 164 -7.14 -13.40 -7.48
N LEU A 165 -5.99 -12.74 -7.29
CA LEU A 165 -4.85 -12.83 -8.21
C LEU A 165 -4.37 -14.28 -8.38
N ALA A 166 -4.24 -15.03 -7.28
CA ALA A 166 -3.87 -16.43 -7.32
C ALA A 166 -4.90 -17.29 -8.08
N HIS A 167 -6.20 -17.00 -7.97
CA HIS A 167 -7.25 -17.68 -8.73
C HIS A 167 -7.16 -17.38 -10.23
N PHE A 168 -6.86 -16.15 -10.65
CA PHE A 168 -6.63 -15.84 -12.07
C PHE A 168 -5.43 -16.63 -12.66
N LEU A 169 -4.44 -16.97 -11.84
CA LEU A 169 -3.26 -17.73 -12.26
C LEU A 169 -3.46 -19.25 -12.26
N ALA A 170 -4.58 -19.74 -11.76
CA ALA A 170 -4.86 -21.17 -11.66
C ALA A 170 -4.79 -21.85 -13.04
N PRO A 171 -4.25 -23.08 -13.12
CA PRO A 171 -4.15 -23.84 -14.37
C PRO A 171 -5.49 -24.50 -14.72
N ASP A 172 -6.58 -23.72 -14.73
CA ASP A 172 -7.93 -24.18 -15.05
C ASP A 172 -8.63 -23.16 -15.97
N THR A 173 -9.28 -23.64 -17.02
CA THR A 173 -9.90 -22.78 -18.04
C THR A 173 -11.06 -23.48 -18.74
N LEU A 174 -12.06 -22.70 -19.14
CA LEU A 174 -13.16 -23.17 -20.00
C LEU A 174 -12.70 -23.44 -21.44
N VAL A 175 -11.51 -22.99 -21.84
CA VAL A 175 -10.96 -23.23 -23.18
C VAL A 175 -10.62 -24.72 -23.33
N VAL A 176 -11.39 -25.42 -24.15
CA VAL A 176 -11.13 -26.83 -24.49
C VAL A 176 -10.24 -26.89 -25.73
N PHE A 177 -9.05 -27.45 -25.59
CA PHE A 177 -8.21 -27.79 -26.73
C PHE A 177 -8.85 -28.96 -27.48
N ARG A 178 -9.17 -28.74 -28.76
CA ARG A 178 -9.61 -29.80 -29.68
C ARG A 178 -8.43 -30.33 -30.50
#